data_AF-A0A0F9XQY7-F1
#
_entry.id   AF-A0A0F9XQY7-F1
#
_cell.length_a   1.000
_cell.length_b   1.000
_cell.length_c   1.000
_cell.angle_alpha   90.00
_cell.angle_beta   90.00
_cell.angle_gamma   90.00
#
_symmetry.space_group_name_H-M   'P 1'
#
loop_
_entity.id
_entity.type
_entity.pdbx_description
1 polymer ?
#
loop_
_entity_poly.entity_id
_entity_poly.type
_entity_poly.pdbx_seq_one_letter_code
_entity_poly.pdbx_strand_id
1 'polypeptide(L)'
;MSNFPPSVSRALVSTSEWLKVREPWVVKGAVQPLSMRLQQISVRAFEASLKTDEFPKRARRDIIQIVAYLPPDVRMGFLLAMARSNGEVLDEIVAGKYDNRSEPSRYNIYATIGSFARRALLADVFSEDRIERIEKILNDRGPE
;
A
#
# COMPACT_ATOMS: atom_id res chain seq x y z
N MET A 1 16.08 8.50 10.55
CA MET A 1 15.21 7.49 9.90
C MET A 1 14.57 6.70 11.01
N SER A 2 13.24 6.73 11.13
CA SER A 2 12.55 5.82 12.04
C SER A 2 12.65 4.43 11.40
N ASN A 3 13.49 3.58 11.96
CA ASN A 3 13.62 2.21 11.48
C ASN A 3 12.56 1.39 12.20
N PHE A 4 11.63 0.82 11.44
CA PHE A 4 10.72 -0.19 11.96
C PHE A 4 11.49 -1.30 12.67
N PRO A 5 10.89 -2.00 13.66
CA PRO A 5 11.49 -3.20 14.23
C PRO A 5 11.96 -4.17 13.13
N PRO A 6 13.08 -4.89 13.30
CA PRO A 6 13.58 -5.82 12.29
C PRO A 6 12.56 -6.90 11.88
N SER A 7 11.71 -7.35 12.80
CA SER A 7 10.60 -8.29 12.52
C SER A 7 9.61 -7.69 11.51
N VAL A 8 9.20 -6.45 11.71
CA VAL A 8 8.29 -5.70 10.84
C VAL A 8 8.93 -5.49 9.46
N SER A 9 10.19 -5.06 9.42
CA SER A 9 10.91 -4.84 8.15
C SER A 9 10.99 -6.12 7.32
N ARG A 10 11.34 -7.25 7.94
CA ARG A 10 11.34 -8.58 7.31
C ARG A 10 9.95 -8.98 6.84
N ALA A 11 8.93 -8.72 7.64
CA ALA A 11 7.54 -9.03 7.29
C ALA A 11 7.07 -8.23 6.08
N LEU A 12 7.41 -6.95 5.96
CA LEU A 12 7.05 -6.12 4.79
C LEU A 12 7.71 -6.66 3.51
N VAL A 13 9.00 -7.00 3.55
CA VAL A 13 9.72 -7.59 2.40
C VAL A 13 9.11 -8.95 2.03
N SER A 14 8.89 -9.83 3.01
CA SER A 14 8.27 -11.14 2.79
C SER A 14 6.84 -11.01 2.23
N THR A 15 6.09 -9.99 2.67
CA THR A 15 4.74 -9.71 2.14
C THR A 15 4.78 -9.34 0.67
N SER A 16 5.72 -8.48 0.26
CA SER A 16 5.93 -8.13 -1.15
C SER A 16 6.17 -9.39 -1.98
N GLU A 17 7.12 -10.24 -1.57
CA GLU A 17 7.46 -11.45 -2.33
C GLU A 17 6.29 -12.45 -2.37
N TRP A 18 5.57 -12.60 -1.26
CA TRP A 18 4.38 -13.44 -1.22
C TRP A 18 3.26 -12.93 -2.14
N LEU A 19 3.04 -11.61 -2.21
CA LEU A 19 2.07 -11.00 -3.12
C LEU A 19 2.51 -11.14 -4.58
N LYS A 20 3.80 -10.99 -4.90
CA LYS A 20 4.32 -11.18 -6.27
C LYS A 20 4.03 -12.59 -6.81
N VAL A 21 4.03 -13.60 -5.95
CA VAL A 21 3.63 -14.98 -6.32
C VAL A 21 2.11 -15.10 -6.51
N ARG A 22 1.31 -14.38 -5.72
CA ARG A 22 -0.16 -14.49 -5.73
C ARG A 22 -0.87 -13.57 -6.71
N GLU A 23 -0.20 -12.53 -7.21
CA GLU A 23 -0.75 -11.59 -8.17
C GLU A 23 -0.13 -11.79 -9.57
N PRO A 24 -0.40 -12.91 -10.27
CA PRO A 24 0.22 -13.19 -11.57
C PRO A 24 -0.15 -12.19 -12.68
N TRP A 25 -1.17 -11.37 -12.43
CA TRP A 25 -1.65 -10.32 -13.34
C TRP A 25 -0.84 -9.02 -13.29
N VAL A 26 0.09 -8.86 -12.34
CA VAL A 26 0.90 -7.64 -12.28
C VAL A 26 1.92 -7.58 -13.41
N VAL A 27 2.24 -6.36 -13.83
CA VAL A 27 3.26 -6.12 -14.86
C VAL A 27 4.63 -6.61 -14.36
N LYS A 28 5.34 -7.35 -15.21
CA LYS A 28 6.69 -7.86 -14.94
C LYS A 28 7.76 -6.98 -15.60
N GLY A 29 8.94 -6.92 -14.99
CA GLY A 29 10.09 -6.17 -15.51
C GLY A 29 10.39 -4.89 -14.72
N ALA A 30 11.22 -4.01 -15.31
CA ALA A 30 11.65 -2.76 -14.68
C ALA A 30 10.54 -1.70 -14.72
N VAL A 31 9.75 -1.63 -13.64
CA VAL A 31 8.55 -0.77 -13.54
C VAL A 31 8.69 0.33 -12.48
N GLN A 32 9.83 0.42 -11.81
CA GLN A 32 10.12 1.45 -10.82
C GLN A 32 10.07 2.87 -11.42
N PRO A 33 10.64 3.13 -12.61
CA PRO A 33 10.51 4.45 -13.25
C PRO A 33 9.05 4.81 -13.59
N LEU A 34 8.20 3.81 -13.80
CA LEU A 34 6.78 4.01 -14.09
C LEU A 34 6.05 4.63 -12.89
N SER A 35 6.39 4.22 -11.66
CA SER A 35 5.79 4.77 -10.45
C SER A 35 6.01 6.28 -10.33
N MET A 36 7.25 6.76 -10.53
CA MET A 36 7.54 8.19 -10.49
C MET A 36 6.79 8.98 -11.55
N ARG A 37 6.77 8.48 -12.79
CA ARG A 37 6.03 9.14 -13.89
C ARG A 37 4.53 9.17 -13.59
N LEU A 38 3.99 8.10 -13.01
CA LEU A 38 2.59 8.00 -12.64
C LEU A 38 2.23 9.00 -11.54
N GLN A 39 3.11 9.24 -10.57
CA GLN A 39 2.90 10.28 -9.55
C GLN A 39 2.81 11.67 -10.20
N GLN A 40 3.75 12.00 -11.10
CA GLN A 40 3.73 13.28 -11.81
C GLN A 40 2.47 13.48 -12.65
N ILE A 41 2.03 12.43 -13.37
CA ILE A 41 0.80 12.46 -14.16
C ILE A 41 -0.43 12.66 -13.26
N SER A 42 -0.46 11.97 -12.11
CA SER A 42 -1.56 12.05 -11.14
C SER A 42 -1.71 13.47 -10.58
N VAL A 43 -0.60 14.09 -10.18
CA VAL A 43 -0.58 15.47 -9.68
C VAL A 43 -1.01 16.44 -10.77
N ARG A 44 -0.47 16.34 -11.98
CA ARG A 44 -0.86 17.22 -13.09
C ARG A 44 -2.33 17.10 -13.46
N ALA A 45 -2.87 15.88 -13.46
CA ALA A 45 -4.29 15.63 -13.71
C ALA A 45 -5.16 16.26 -12.61
N PHE A 46 -4.70 16.23 -11.35
CA PHE A 46 -5.36 16.87 -10.22
C PHE A 46 -5.34 18.40 -10.34
N GLU A 47 -4.16 18.98 -10.58
CA GLU A 47 -4.02 20.43 -10.73
C GLU A 47 -4.86 20.97 -11.90
N ALA A 48 -4.94 20.22 -13.01
CA ALA A 48 -5.82 20.57 -14.12
C ALA A 48 -7.30 20.55 -13.72
N SER A 49 -7.68 19.63 -12.81
CA SER A 49 -9.05 19.48 -12.33
C SER A 49 -9.51 20.59 -11.39
N LEU A 50 -8.59 21.21 -10.66
CA LEU A 50 -8.88 22.38 -9.80
C LEU A 50 -9.39 23.58 -10.62
N LYS A 51 -9.16 23.59 -11.93
CA LYS A 51 -9.67 24.64 -12.84
C LYS A 51 -11.08 24.33 -13.36
N THR A 52 -11.54 23.09 -13.22
CA THR A 52 -12.80 22.59 -13.80
C THR A 52 -13.73 21.99 -12.75
N ASP A 53 -13.41 22.14 -11.47
CA ASP A 53 -14.14 21.59 -10.29
C ASP A 53 -14.40 20.07 -10.31
N GLU A 54 -13.76 19.31 -11.19
CA GLU A 54 -13.93 17.85 -11.24
C GLU A 54 -12.67 17.15 -11.74
N PHE A 55 -12.14 16.20 -10.94
CA PHE A 55 -11.05 15.33 -11.37
C PHE A 55 -11.52 14.45 -12.53
N PRO A 56 -10.89 14.52 -13.72
CA PRO A 56 -11.41 13.86 -14.91
C PRO A 56 -11.63 12.37 -14.67
N LYS A 57 -12.88 11.91 -14.72
CA LYS A 57 -13.27 10.51 -14.44
C LYS A 57 -12.43 9.49 -15.19
N ARG A 58 -12.11 9.79 -16.46
CA ARG A 58 -11.25 8.96 -17.30
C ARG A 58 -9.82 8.89 -16.77
N ALA A 59 -9.21 10.03 -16.45
CA ALA A 59 -7.87 10.06 -15.88
C ALA A 59 -7.82 9.29 -14.56
N ARG A 60 -8.86 9.45 -13.72
CA ARG A 60 -8.96 8.75 -12.43
C ARG A 60 -8.98 7.24 -12.60
N ARG A 61 -9.83 6.77 -13.50
CA ARG A 61 -9.96 5.36 -13.83
C ARG A 61 -8.67 4.80 -14.41
N ASP A 62 -8.05 5.52 -15.34
CA ASP A 62 -6.84 5.05 -16.00
C ASP A 62 -5.66 5.01 -14.99
N ILE A 63 -5.56 5.99 -14.09
CA ILE A 63 -4.56 6.00 -13.00
C ILE A 63 -4.78 4.83 -12.04
N ILE A 64 -5.99 4.67 -11.49
CA ILE A 64 -6.26 3.60 -10.51
C ILE A 64 -6.02 2.22 -11.13
N GLN A 65 -6.36 2.05 -12.41
CA GLN A 65 -6.10 0.83 -13.14
C GLN A 65 -4.59 0.60 -13.21
N ILE A 66 -3.78 1.56 -13.66
CA ILE A 66 -2.33 1.39 -13.73
C ILE A 66 -1.75 1.03 -12.36
N VAL A 67 -2.10 1.78 -11.31
CA VAL A 67 -1.62 1.53 -9.93
C VAL A 67 -1.95 0.09 -9.47
N ALA A 68 -3.17 -0.36 -9.73
CA ALA A 68 -3.67 -1.68 -9.32
C ALA A 68 -2.98 -2.87 -10.00
N TYR A 69 -2.24 -2.65 -11.10
CA TYR A 69 -1.48 -3.68 -11.81
C TYR A 69 0.05 -3.51 -11.71
N LEU A 70 0.53 -2.52 -10.96
CA LEU A 70 1.94 -2.44 -10.57
C LEU A 70 2.31 -3.57 -9.60
N PRO A 71 3.56 -4.05 -9.58
CA PRO A 71 4.06 -4.92 -8.52
C PRO A 71 3.78 -4.35 -7.12
N PRO A 72 3.51 -5.21 -6.13
CA PRO A 72 3.00 -4.80 -4.82
C PRO A 72 3.93 -3.83 -4.06
N ASP A 73 5.25 -4.02 -4.16
CA ASP A 73 6.27 -3.12 -3.63
C ASP A 73 6.24 -1.74 -4.31
N VAL A 74 6.13 -1.72 -5.63
CA VAL A 74 6.05 -0.47 -6.42
C VAL A 74 4.72 0.24 -6.18
N ARG A 75 3.62 -0.51 -6.06
CA ARG A 75 2.28 -0.03 -5.69
C ARG A 75 2.32 0.61 -4.31
N MET A 76 2.86 -0.07 -3.29
CA MET A 76 3.03 0.50 -1.96
C MET A 76 3.93 1.73 -1.95
N GLY A 77 5.04 1.71 -2.70
CA GLY A 77 5.92 2.86 -2.85
C GLY A 77 5.20 4.08 -3.43
N PHE A 78 4.36 3.87 -4.46
CA PHE A 78 3.50 4.91 -5.02
C PHE A 78 2.55 5.48 -3.95
N LEU A 79 1.82 4.61 -3.24
CA LEU A 79 0.84 5.02 -2.24
C LEU A 79 1.48 5.82 -1.11
N LEU A 80 2.63 5.37 -0.59
CA LEU A 80 3.37 6.07 0.47
C LEU A 80 3.93 7.42 -0.01
N ALA A 81 4.46 7.48 -1.23
CA ALA A 81 4.97 8.74 -1.79
C ALA A 81 3.84 9.76 -2.00
N MET A 82 2.68 9.32 -2.50
CA MET A 82 1.51 10.17 -2.66
C MET A 82 0.94 10.61 -1.30
N ALA A 83 0.82 9.71 -0.33
CA ALA A 83 0.35 10.05 1.02
C ALA A 83 1.24 11.12 1.69
N ARG A 84 2.55 11.08 1.44
CA ARG A 84 3.51 12.03 2.03
C ARG A 84 3.45 13.41 1.37
N SER A 85 3.32 13.46 0.04
CA SER A 85 3.53 14.70 -0.71
C SER A 85 2.26 15.30 -1.31
N ASN A 86 1.22 14.48 -1.53
CA ASN A 86 0.02 14.82 -2.30
C ASN A 86 -1.19 14.01 -1.78
N GLY A 87 -1.49 14.11 -0.47
CA GLY A 87 -2.55 13.33 0.18
C GLY A 87 -3.93 13.52 -0.44
N GLU A 88 -4.30 14.76 -0.79
CA GLU A 88 -5.58 15.07 -1.43
C GLU A 88 -5.73 14.40 -2.80
N VAL A 89 -4.64 14.31 -3.57
CA VAL A 89 -4.62 13.61 -4.86
C VAL A 89 -4.80 12.11 -4.65
N LEU A 90 -4.16 11.56 -3.61
CA LEU A 90 -4.31 10.15 -3.25
C LEU A 90 -5.75 9.82 -2.85
N ASP A 91 -6.37 10.68 -2.03
CA ASP A 91 -7.75 10.53 -1.62
C ASP A 91 -8.68 10.49 -2.83
N GLU A 92 -8.44 11.36 -3.81
CA GLU A 92 -9.27 11.35 -5.02
C GLU A 92 -9.03 10.14 -5.94
N ILE A 93 -7.84 9.51 -5.85
CA ILE A 93 -7.50 8.26 -6.58
C ILE A 93 -7.96 6.99 -5.85
N VAL A 94 -8.17 7.02 -4.54
CA VAL A 94 -8.50 5.81 -3.76
C VAL A 94 -9.95 5.84 -3.28
N ALA A 95 -10.41 7.00 -2.81
CA ALA A 95 -11.73 7.21 -2.22
C ALA A 95 -12.70 7.98 -3.12
N GLY A 96 -12.26 8.41 -4.30
CA GLY A 96 -13.11 9.10 -5.28
C GLY A 96 -14.32 8.28 -5.73
N LYS A 97 -15.28 8.95 -6.37
CA LYS A 97 -16.42 8.29 -7.03
C LYS A 97 -15.95 7.51 -8.27
N TYR A 98 -16.27 6.22 -8.33
CA TYR A 98 -15.96 5.33 -9.46
C TYR A 98 -17.21 4.64 -10.00
N ASP A 99 -17.13 4.18 -11.24
CA ASP A 99 -18.06 3.20 -11.78
C ASP A 99 -17.69 1.77 -11.31
N ASN A 100 -18.62 0.84 -11.48
CA ASN A 100 -18.40 -0.58 -11.10
C ASN A 100 -17.23 -1.23 -11.87
N ARG A 101 -16.81 -0.65 -13.00
CA ARG A 101 -15.67 -1.15 -13.79
C ARG A 101 -14.35 -1.00 -13.06
N SER A 102 -14.27 -0.08 -12.09
CA SER A 102 -13.06 0.18 -11.32
C SER A 102 -12.96 -0.69 -10.05
N GLU A 103 -13.99 -1.45 -9.70
CA GLU A 103 -14.01 -2.29 -8.48
C GLU A 103 -12.84 -3.28 -8.38
N PRO A 104 -12.45 -4.02 -9.44
CA PRO A 104 -11.29 -4.91 -9.35
C PRO A 104 -9.99 -4.16 -9.06
N SER A 105 -9.84 -2.96 -9.62
CA SER A 105 -8.65 -2.12 -9.38
C SER A 105 -8.60 -1.63 -7.94
N ARG A 106 -9.75 -1.18 -7.41
CA ARG A 106 -9.90 -0.78 -6.00
C ARG A 106 -9.60 -1.95 -5.06
N TYR A 107 -10.18 -3.12 -5.34
CA TYR A 107 -9.93 -4.33 -4.57
C TYR A 107 -8.44 -4.66 -4.51
N ASN A 108 -7.74 -4.65 -5.64
CA ASN A 108 -6.29 -4.95 -5.68
C ASN A 108 -5.48 -3.97 -4.83
N ILE A 109 -5.81 -2.67 -4.87
CA ILE A 109 -5.14 -1.66 -4.03
C ILE A 109 -5.40 -1.91 -2.55
N TYR A 110 -6.65 -2.12 -2.14
CA TYR A 110 -6.99 -2.39 -0.75
C TYR A 110 -6.42 -3.72 -0.25
N ALA A 111 -6.41 -4.75 -1.10
CA ALA A 111 -5.83 -6.05 -0.78
C ALA A 111 -4.32 -5.93 -0.53
N THR A 112 -3.61 -5.12 -1.30
CA THR A 112 -2.20 -4.80 -1.04
C THR A 112 -2.04 -4.11 0.30
N ILE A 113 -2.73 -2.99 0.53
CA ILE A 113 -2.64 -2.23 1.79
C ILE A 113 -2.92 -3.14 2.99
N GLY A 114 -4.03 -3.88 2.94
CA GLY A 114 -4.44 -4.79 3.99
C GLY A 114 -3.45 -5.92 4.24
N SER A 115 -2.85 -6.48 3.18
CA SER A 115 -1.85 -7.55 3.30
C SER A 115 -0.57 -7.05 3.99
N PHE A 116 -0.05 -5.88 3.58
CA PHE A 116 1.12 -5.27 4.21
C PHE A 116 0.83 -4.90 5.67
N ALA A 117 -0.28 -4.21 5.93
CA ALA A 117 -0.66 -3.79 7.28
C ALA A 117 -0.84 -4.99 8.22
N ARG A 118 -1.62 -6.01 7.79
CA ARG A 118 -1.89 -7.19 8.61
C ARG A 118 -0.60 -7.94 8.96
N ARG A 119 0.25 -8.19 7.97
CA ARG A 119 1.48 -8.97 8.21
C ARG A 119 2.50 -8.20 9.05
N ALA A 120 2.61 -6.88 8.86
CA ALA A 120 3.43 -6.03 9.71
C ALA A 120 2.95 -6.04 11.16
N LEU A 121 1.65 -5.87 11.38
CA LEU A 121 1.06 -5.90 12.73
C LEU A 121 1.23 -7.25 13.40
N LEU A 122 1.01 -8.36 12.68
CA LEU A 122 1.22 -9.69 13.23
C LEU A 122 2.69 -9.92 13.63
N ALA A 123 3.64 -9.46 12.80
CA ALA A 123 5.07 -9.59 13.09
C ALA A 123 5.53 -8.72 14.27
N ASP A 124 4.86 -7.60 14.52
CA ASP A 124 5.11 -6.75 15.69
C ASP A 124 4.45 -7.32 16.96
N VAL A 125 3.17 -7.67 16.90
CA VAL A 125 2.39 -8.13 18.06
C VAL A 125 2.87 -9.49 18.55
N PHE A 126 3.16 -10.41 17.63
CA PHE A 126 3.62 -11.78 17.93
C PHE A 126 5.14 -11.92 17.74
N SER A 127 5.91 -10.85 17.95
CA SER A 127 7.37 -10.93 17.96
C SER A 127 7.86 -11.77 19.15
N GLU A 128 8.95 -12.53 18.96
CA GLU A 128 9.62 -13.30 20.02
C GLU A 128 9.83 -12.47 21.30
N ASP A 129 10.42 -11.27 21.18
CA ASP A 129 10.64 -10.36 22.31
C ASP A 129 9.37 -10.07 23.15
N ARG A 130 8.21 -9.93 22.48
CA ARG A 130 6.93 -9.68 23.17
C ARG A 130 6.38 -10.94 23.81
N ILE A 131 6.54 -12.09 23.16
CA ILE A 131 6.12 -13.39 23.68
C ILE A 131 6.95 -13.74 24.92
N GLU A 132 8.28 -13.65 24.83
CA GLU A 132 9.20 -13.90 25.94
C GLU A 132 8.91 -12.98 27.14
N ARG A 133 8.57 -11.71 26.87
CA ARG A 133 8.17 -10.76 27.92
C ARG A 133 6.86 -11.19 28.60
N ILE A 134 5.87 -11.67 27.84
CA ILE A 134 4.62 -12.18 28.40
C ILE A 134 4.88 -13.44 29.22
N GLU A 135 5.67 -14.38 28.70
CA GLU A 135 6.03 -15.62 29.40
C GLU A 135 6.74 -15.32 30.72
N LYS A 136 7.67 -14.36 30.74
CA LYS A 136 8.33 -13.92 31.96
C LYS A 136 7.33 -13.38 32.99
N ILE A 137 6.40 -12.52 32.58
CA ILE A 137 5.37 -11.97 33.48
C ILE A 137 4.47 -13.08 34.05
N LEU A 138 4.12 -14.07 33.23
CA LEU A 138 3.30 -15.21 33.66
C LEU A 138 4.06 -16.11 34.64
N ASN A 139 5.33 -16.39 34.37
CA ASN A 139 6.19 -17.21 35.24
C ASN A 139 6.53 -16.52 36.56
N ASP A 140 6.74 -15.20 36.55
CA ASP A 140 7.05 -14.41 37.75
C ASP A 140 5.83 -14.28 38.68
N ARG A 141 4.60 -14.52 38.20
CA ARG A 141 3.37 -14.46 39.02
C ARG A 141 3.12 -15.70 39.88
N GLY A 142 3.82 -16.81 39.63
CA GLY A 142 3.60 -18.08 40.34
C GLY A 142 2.19 -18.66 40.11
N PRO A 143 1.97 -19.96 40.40
CA PRO A 143 0.62 -20.50 40.40
C PRO A 143 -0.18 -19.84 41.54
N GLU A 144 -1.34 -19.25 41.21
CA GLU A 144 -2.38 -18.88 42.19
C GLU A 144 -2.94 -20.12 42.90
#